data_AF-A0A1Y1LYU2-F1
#
_entry.id   AF-A0A1Y1LYU2-F1
#
_cell.length_a   1.000
_cell.length_b   1.000
_cell.length_c   1.000
_cell.angle_alpha   90.00
_cell.angle_beta   90.00
_cell.angle_gamma   90.00
#
_symmetry.space_group_name_H-M   'P 1'
#
loop_
_entity.id
_entity.type
_entity.pdbx_description
1 polymer ?
#
loop_
_entity_poly.entity_id
_entity_poly.type
_entity_poly.pdbx_seq_one_letter_code
_entity_poly.pdbx_strand_id
1 'polypeptide(L)'
;MRGLVQMAVEKLYGDLPTLQYDDFAFSHCIDEALGFDKELKMNYEYPQNQPNILLVLTQAQVFIKWMAMEKKYALEKMDAMLSDSLQTEIVMEPSEIEEFKIMPFAEIFITLLQTITERYEGLPQPGHRLQFLELQLELLDDFRVRLLQLGNAENGEGIDSKIAIIANTTHYIENVLVDWGQMLHFLNLYYYKNQSEITKTRNLLSSELDNSLTDVDTDTVFVEILSLYRHMKKDLLYALVDSTVLKARYCSKNYRRESWSRMTIMKDMRSYSLTPSACPMFELLGTKLHQFKKYLTVKLFIVVWRLVAQQIDVFLYEKLVLANTFNEGGAKQFKFDTMRNLLPLFAQYTDKPDSYCTHLNEACILLNITQGSALLLKDMLTALEGATGVEDKRGQALKEIGVCTLGPHESLKVLSQRTDIGVPRVSSID
;
A
#
# COMPACT_ATOMS: atom_id res chain seq x y z
N MET A 1 37.46 -13.60 -38.45
CA MET A 1 36.59 -12.82 -37.53
C MET A 1 37.39 -12.12 -36.44
N ARG A 2 38.14 -12.82 -35.57
CA ARG A 2 38.97 -12.21 -34.50
C ARG A 2 39.79 -10.98 -34.93
N GLY A 3 40.58 -11.07 -36.00
CA GLY A 3 41.39 -9.94 -36.48
C GLY A 3 40.55 -8.73 -36.93
N LEU A 4 39.35 -8.95 -37.47
CA LEU A 4 38.45 -7.87 -37.87
C LEU A 4 37.87 -7.15 -36.64
N VAL A 5 37.47 -7.91 -35.62
CA VAL A 5 36.99 -7.34 -34.35
C VAL A 5 38.11 -6.57 -33.64
N GLN A 6 39.34 -7.10 -33.66
CA GLN A 6 40.50 -6.40 -33.10
C GLN A 6 40.76 -5.04 -33.80
N MET A 7 40.65 -4.98 -35.13
CA MET A 7 40.77 -3.71 -35.85
C MET A 7 39.64 -2.73 -35.48
N ALA A 8 38.42 -3.21 -35.26
CA ALA A 8 37.32 -2.37 -34.80
C ALA A 8 37.57 -1.82 -33.39
N VAL A 9 38.11 -2.64 -32.48
CA VAL A 9 38.54 -2.23 -31.13
C VAL A 9 39.59 -1.12 -31.21
N GLU A 10 40.64 -1.29 -32.01
CA GLU A 10 41.72 -0.32 -32.18
C GLU A 10 41.22 1.00 -32.78
N LYS A 11 40.32 0.90 -33.77
CA LYS A 11 39.69 2.07 -34.37
C LYS A 11 38.86 2.84 -33.35
N LEU A 12 37.96 2.15 -32.64
CA LEU A 12 37.13 2.79 -31.62
C LEU A 12 38.00 3.46 -30.55
N TYR A 13 39.07 2.79 -30.10
CA TYR A 13 40.00 3.34 -29.13
C TYR A 13 40.69 4.64 -29.60
N GLY A 14 41.04 4.72 -30.90
CA GLY A 14 41.62 5.93 -31.48
C GLY A 14 40.62 7.07 -31.68
N ASP A 15 39.37 6.74 -32.01
CA ASP A 15 38.33 7.74 -32.31
C ASP A 15 37.71 8.34 -31.04
N LEU A 16 37.59 7.54 -29.96
CA LEU A 16 36.89 7.90 -28.73
C LEU A 16 37.37 9.20 -28.05
N PRO A 17 38.69 9.50 -27.96
CA PRO A 17 39.17 10.74 -27.37
C PRO A 17 38.72 12.01 -28.09
N THR A 18 38.31 11.91 -29.35
CA THR A 18 37.72 13.04 -30.10
C THR A 18 36.20 13.06 -30.00
N LEU A 19 35.55 11.90 -30.04
CA LEU A 19 34.10 11.77 -29.92
C LEU A 19 33.57 12.16 -28.54
N GLN A 20 34.38 12.03 -27.48
CA GLN A 20 33.96 12.39 -26.11
C GLN A 20 33.64 13.88 -25.92
N TYR A 21 33.91 14.78 -26.87
CA TYR A 21 33.56 16.20 -26.74
C TYR A 21 32.16 16.55 -27.27
N ASP A 22 31.55 15.66 -28.06
CA ASP A 22 30.18 15.81 -28.56
C ASP A 22 29.31 14.72 -27.93
N ASP A 23 28.36 15.12 -27.08
CA ASP A 23 27.47 14.19 -26.39
C ASP A 23 26.60 13.39 -27.37
N PHE A 24 26.18 13.98 -28.48
CA PHE A 24 25.37 13.28 -29.47
C PHE A 24 26.19 12.18 -30.17
N ALA A 25 27.36 12.53 -30.69
CA ALA A 25 28.26 11.58 -31.32
C ALA A 25 28.73 10.48 -30.36
N PHE A 26 28.98 10.83 -29.09
CA PHE A 26 29.35 9.86 -28.06
C PHE A 26 28.23 8.87 -27.75
N SER A 27 26.99 9.35 -27.58
CA SER A 27 25.84 8.47 -27.35
C SER A 27 25.63 7.50 -28.51
N HIS A 28 25.64 8.01 -29.75
CA HIS A 28 25.53 7.16 -30.94
C HIS A 28 26.66 6.14 -31.03
N CYS A 29 27.89 6.54 -30.68
CA CYS A 29 29.02 5.63 -30.67
C CYS A 29 28.84 4.48 -29.66
N ILE A 30 28.24 4.75 -28.50
CA ILE A 30 27.89 3.71 -27.52
C ILE A 30 26.83 2.77 -28.11
N ASP A 31 25.77 3.32 -28.69
CA ASP A 31 24.67 2.52 -29.27
C ASP A 31 25.17 1.57 -30.35
N GLU A 32 25.99 2.07 -31.27
CA GLU A 32 26.60 1.28 -32.34
C GLU A 32 27.54 0.20 -31.80
N ALA A 33 28.35 0.52 -30.77
CA ALA A 33 29.25 -0.46 -30.16
C ALA A 33 28.49 -1.57 -29.39
N LEU A 34 27.40 -1.22 -28.71
CA LEU A 34 26.51 -2.18 -28.05
C LEU A 34 25.79 -3.06 -29.07
N GLY A 35 25.25 -2.46 -30.13
CA GLY A 35 24.61 -3.17 -31.23
C GLY A 35 25.56 -4.13 -31.92
N PHE A 36 26.77 -3.68 -32.24
CA PHE A 36 27.82 -4.48 -32.86
C PHE A 36 28.20 -5.71 -32.00
N ASP A 37 28.41 -5.54 -30.69
CA ASP A 37 28.71 -6.67 -29.80
C ASP A 37 27.52 -7.66 -29.71
N LYS A 38 26.29 -7.15 -29.67
CA LYS A 38 25.08 -7.98 -29.64
C LYS A 38 24.93 -8.81 -30.92
N GLU A 39 25.12 -8.20 -32.09
CA GLU A 39 25.09 -8.91 -33.38
C GLU A 39 26.18 -9.99 -33.48
N LEU A 40 27.40 -9.69 -33.02
CA LEU A 40 28.49 -10.67 -32.98
C LEU A 40 28.14 -11.90 -32.13
N LYS A 41 27.53 -11.68 -30.97
CA LYS A 41 27.13 -12.77 -30.06
C LYS A 41 25.95 -13.57 -30.60
N MET A 42 24.90 -12.89 -31.08
CA MET A 42 23.64 -13.54 -31.47
C MET A 42 23.72 -14.21 -32.85
N ASN A 43 24.37 -13.58 -33.83
CA ASN A 43 24.35 -14.08 -35.21
C ASN A 43 25.56 -14.97 -35.54
N TYR A 44 26.66 -14.80 -34.81
CA TYR A 44 27.94 -15.45 -35.13
C TYR A 44 28.53 -16.27 -33.96
N GLU A 45 27.82 -16.39 -32.83
CA GLU A 45 28.25 -17.12 -31.63
C GLU A 45 29.68 -16.73 -31.18
N TYR A 46 30.02 -15.45 -31.34
CA TYR A 46 31.39 -14.99 -31.13
C TYR A 46 31.81 -15.20 -29.66
N PRO A 47 32.92 -15.93 -29.39
CA PRO A 47 33.25 -16.32 -28.03
C PRO A 47 33.64 -15.14 -27.13
N GLN A 48 33.21 -15.17 -25.87
CA GLN A 48 33.50 -14.12 -24.88
C GLN A 48 35.00 -13.98 -24.52
N ASN A 49 35.83 -14.98 -24.84
CA ASN A 49 37.27 -14.97 -24.58
C ASN A 49 38.09 -14.26 -25.67
N GLN A 50 37.43 -13.70 -26.68
CA GLN A 50 38.04 -12.99 -27.79
C GLN A 50 37.98 -11.46 -27.59
N PRO A 51 38.70 -10.66 -28.41
CA PRO A 51 38.65 -9.20 -28.33
C PRO A 51 37.21 -8.68 -28.36
N ASN A 52 36.88 -7.77 -27.45
CA ASN A 52 35.54 -7.25 -27.30
C ASN A 52 35.54 -5.71 -27.35
N ILE A 53 34.69 -5.13 -28.21
CA ILE A 53 34.59 -3.68 -28.41
C ILE A 53 34.17 -2.93 -27.13
N LEU A 54 33.40 -3.58 -26.26
CA LEU A 54 32.94 -3.02 -24.98
C LEU A 54 34.09 -2.81 -24.00
N LEU A 55 35.26 -3.44 -24.20
CA LEU A 55 36.46 -3.16 -23.39
C LEU A 55 36.95 -1.72 -23.57
N VAL A 56 36.66 -1.09 -24.71
CA VAL A 56 36.98 0.32 -24.96
C VAL A 56 36.03 1.23 -24.17
N LEU A 57 34.72 0.90 -24.19
CA LEU A 57 33.70 1.67 -23.47
C LEU A 57 33.82 1.56 -21.94
N THR A 58 34.41 0.47 -21.46
CA THR A 58 34.58 0.19 -20.03
C THR A 58 35.90 0.73 -19.45
N GLN A 59 36.64 1.52 -20.22
CA GLN A 59 37.79 2.27 -19.69
C GLN A 59 37.32 3.35 -18.72
N ALA A 60 38.06 3.55 -17.62
CA ALA A 60 37.58 4.34 -16.48
C ALA A 60 37.01 5.72 -16.84
N GLN A 61 37.73 6.53 -17.62
CA GLN A 61 37.28 7.88 -17.99
C GLN A 61 36.03 7.87 -18.88
N VAL A 62 35.98 6.92 -19.81
CA VAL A 62 34.87 6.73 -20.76
C VAL A 62 33.62 6.27 -20.03
N PHE A 63 33.78 5.28 -19.17
CA PHE A 63 32.70 4.69 -18.40
C PHE A 63 32.07 5.70 -17.46
N ILE A 64 32.89 6.53 -16.79
CA ILE A 64 32.40 7.63 -15.94
C ILE A 64 31.58 8.62 -16.78
N LYS A 65 32.06 9.01 -17.97
CA LYS A 65 31.30 9.90 -18.87
C LYS A 65 29.97 9.26 -19.27
N TRP A 66 30.00 7.99 -19.69
CA TRP A 66 28.80 7.26 -20.08
C TRP A 66 27.77 7.19 -18.95
N MET A 67 28.19 6.81 -17.74
CA MET A 67 27.32 6.79 -16.56
C MET A 67 26.69 8.17 -16.28
N ALA A 68 27.49 9.24 -16.35
CA ALA A 68 27.00 10.59 -16.14
C ALA A 68 25.97 11.02 -17.20
N MET A 69 26.21 10.65 -18.46
CA MET A 69 25.28 10.93 -19.55
C MET A 69 23.99 10.12 -19.41
N GLU A 70 24.08 8.84 -19.08
CA GLU A 70 22.91 7.98 -18.87
C GLU A 70 22.02 8.55 -17.76
N LYS A 71 22.64 8.93 -16.63
CA LYS A 71 21.93 9.60 -15.52
C LYS A 71 21.27 10.89 -15.97
N LYS A 72 22.00 11.77 -16.67
CA LYS A 72 21.47 13.05 -17.16
C LYS A 72 20.25 12.84 -18.05
N TYR A 73 20.33 11.96 -19.05
CA TYR A 73 19.21 11.69 -19.96
C TYR A 73 18.02 11.05 -19.25
N ALA A 74 18.26 10.13 -18.31
CA ALA A 74 17.20 9.52 -17.54
C ALA A 74 16.44 10.55 -16.68
N LEU A 75 17.16 11.46 -16.02
CA LEU A 75 16.56 12.54 -15.23
C LEU A 75 15.77 13.52 -16.13
N GLU A 76 16.35 13.97 -17.25
CA GLU A 76 15.67 14.85 -18.22
C GLU A 76 14.39 14.21 -18.78
N LYS A 77 14.43 12.91 -19.08
CA LYS A 77 13.24 12.16 -19.52
C LYS A 77 12.19 12.08 -18.43
N MET A 78 12.58 11.82 -17.19
CA MET A 78 11.66 11.79 -16.05
C MET A 78 11.04 13.18 -15.78
N ASP A 79 11.81 14.26 -15.90
CA ASP A 79 11.30 15.64 -15.77
C ASP A 79 10.28 15.97 -16.87
N ALA A 80 10.55 15.57 -18.12
CA ALA A 80 9.64 15.76 -19.23
C ALA A 80 8.32 14.99 -19.03
N MET A 81 8.39 13.73 -18.60
CA MET A 81 7.22 12.90 -18.31
C MET A 81 6.30 13.53 -17.25
N LEU A 82 6.88 14.05 -16.17
CA LEU A 82 6.12 14.68 -15.08
C LEU A 82 5.51 16.01 -15.51
N SER A 83 6.26 16.82 -16.26
CA SER A 83 5.80 18.12 -16.75
C SER A 83 4.61 17.99 -17.71
N ASP A 84 4.63 17.00 -18.60
CA ASP A 84 3.55 16.72 -19.56
C ASP A 84 2.30 16.17 -18.84
N SER A 85 2.50 15.36 -17.80
CA SER A 85 1.42 14.81 -16.99
C SER A 85 0.66 15.86 -16.19
N LEU A 86 1.35 16.91 -15.72
CA LEU A 86 0.74 18.05 -15.02
C LEU A 86 -0.14 18.91 -15.97
N GLN A 87 0.15 18.91 -17.27
CA GLN A 87 -0.68 19.58 -18.28
C GLN A 87 -1.93 18.75 -18.63
N THR A 88 -1.86 17.44 -18.38
CA THR A 88 -2.96 16.49 -18.58
C THR A 88 -3.77 16.29 -17.28
N GLU A 89 -4.06 17.38 -16.56
CA GLU A 89 -5.09 17.40 -15.50
C GLU A 89 -6.51 17.10 -16.03
N ILE A 90 -6.64 17.02 -17.36
CA ILE A 90 -7.88 16.85 -18.09
C ILE A 90 -8.11 15.34 -18.25
N VAL A 91 -8.99 14.81 -17.40
CA VAL A 91 -9.60 13.47 -17.47
C VAL A 91 -8.78 12.34 -16.82
N MET A 92 -8.67 12.39 -15.49
CA MET A 92 -8.61 11.16 -14.69
C MET A 92 -10.00 10.51 -14.64
N GLU A 93 -10.59 10.22 -15.80
CA GLU A 93 -11.67 9.23 -15.82
C GLU A 93 -11.03 7.87 -15.57
N PRO A 94 -11.42 7.17 -14.51
CA PRO A 94 -10.82 5.89 -14.21
C PRO A 94 -11.21 4.92 -15.31
N SER A 95 -10.18 4.29 -15.89
CA SER A 95 -10.37 3.21 -16.83
C SER A 95 -11.18 2.08 -16.18
N GLU A 96 -12.11 1.50 -16.94
CA GLU A 96 -12.82 0.29 -16.53
C GLU A 96 -11.87 -0.91 -16.44
N ILE A 97 -10.74 -0.84 -17.14
CA ILE A 97 -9.69 -1.85 -17.16
C ILE A 97 -8.71 -1.56 -16.01
N GLU A 98 -8.58 -2.51 -15.08
CA GLU A 98 -7.78 -2.36 -13.87
C GLU A 98 -6.30 -2.00 -14.15
N GLU A 99 -5.72 -2.56 -15.20
CA GLU A 99 -4.32 -2.34 -15.59
C GLU A 99 -4.03 -0.87 -15.92
N PHE A 100 -5.02 -0.13 -16.41
CA PHE A 100 -4.88 1.28 -16.77
C PHE A 100 -5.26 2.25 -15.66
N LYS A 101 -5.49 1.78 -14.42
CA LYS A 101 -5.72 2.66 -13.26
C LYS A 101 -4.44 3.22 -12.65
N ILE A 102 -3.39 3.42 -13.45
CA ILE A 102 -2.08 3.93 -13.04
C ILE A 102 -1.83 5.30 -13.67
N MET A 103 -0.78 6.00 -13.23
CA MET A 103 -0.34 7.22 -13.89
C MET A 103 0.13 6.91 -15.33
N PRO A 104 -0.26 7.70 -16.35
CA PRO A 104 0.07 7.42 -17.75
C PRO A 104 1.57 7.26 -18.02
N PHE A 105 2.42 7.99 -17.28
CA PHE A 105 3.87 7.94 -17.46
C PHE A 105 4.56 6.77 -16.75
N ALA A 106 3.84 5.95 -15.97
CA ALA A 106 4.44 4.83 -15.24
C ALA A 106 5.07 3.80 -16.19
N GLU A 107 4.39 3.48 -17.29
CA GLU A 107 4.91 2.56 -18.31
C GLU A 107 6.12 3.14 -19.05
N ILE A 108 6.11 4.45 -19.30
CA ILE A 108 7.24 5.16 -19.94
C ILE A 108 8.47 5.08 -19.03
N PHE A 109 8.28 5.25 -17.71
CA PHE A 109 9.36 5.12 -16.74
C PHE A 109 9.91 3.68 -16.66
N ILE A 110 9.04 2.66 -16.67
CA ILE A 110 9.49 1.26 -16.74
C ILE A 110 10.26 0.98 -18.04
N THR A 111 9.79 1.51 -19.16
CA THR A 111 10.45 1.38 -20.47
C THR A 111 11.84 2.05 -20.45
N LEU A 112 11.97 3.21 -19.81
CA LEU A 112 13.25 3.89 -19.62
C LEU A 112 14.22 2.99 -18.83
N LEU A 113 13.77 2.41 -17.72
CA LEU A 113 14.60 1.49 -16.93
C LEU A 113 14.98 0.22 -17.71
N GLN A 114 14.06 -0.37 -18.49
CA GLN A 114 14.36 -1.50 -19.37
C GLN A 114 15.42 -1.13 -20.43
N THR A 115 15.29 0.05 -21.04
CA THR A 115 16.28 0.57 -21.99
C THR A 115 17.66 0.65 -21.34
N ILE A 116 17.75 1.13 -20.09
CA ILE A 116 19.02 1.14 -19.34
C ILE A 116 19.52 -0.28 -19.11
N THR A 117 18.65 -1.22 -18.69
CA THR A 117 19.00 -2.63 -18.48
C THR A 117 19.65 -3.25 -19.71
N GLU A 118 19.03 -3.09 -20.89
CA GLU A 118 19.54 -3.64 -22.15
C GLU A 118 20.94 -3.14 -22.50
N ARG A 119 21.28 -1.92 -22.08
CA ARG A 119 22.57 -1.28 -22.38
C ARG A 119 23.71 -1.82 -21.52
N TYR A 120 23.45 -2.25 -20.30
CA TYR A 120 24.50 -2.72 -19.39
C TYR A 120 24.52 -4.24 -19.18
N GLU A 121 23.44 -4.97 -19.46
CA GLU A 121 23.34 -6.42 -19.26
C GLU A 121 24.47 -7.19 -19.94
N GLY A 122 24.87 -6.74 -21.14
CA GLY A 122 25.93 -7.35 -21.95
C GLY A 122 27.36 -7.04 -21.53
N LEU A 123 27.60 -6.11 -20.59
CA LEU A 123 28.94 -5.63 -20.26
C LEU A 123 29.83 -6.74 -19.68
N PRO A 124 31.13 -6.82 -20.03
CA PRO A 124 31.96 -7.96 -19.63
C PRO A 124 32.23 -8.03 -18.12
N GLN A 125 32.39 -6.88 -17.45
CA GLN A 125 32.78 -6.82 -16.04
C GLN A 125 31.56 -6.70 -15.13
N PRO A 126 31.38 -7.59 -14.15
CA PRO A 126 30.27 -7.52 -13.18
C PRO A 126 30.21 -6.19 -12.41
N GLY A 127 31.37 -5.60 -12.08
CA GLY A 127 31.43 -4.33 -11.35
C GLY A 127 30.76 -3.17 -12.11
N HIS A 128 30.94 -3.09 -13.42
CA HIS A 128 30.26 -2.08 -14.25
C HIS A 128 28.75 -2.28 -14.29
N ARG A 129 28.29 -3.54 -14.32
CA ARG A 129 26.86 -3.85 -14.25
C ARG A 129 26.25 -3.44 -12.90
N LEU A 130 26.98 -3.65 -11.81
CA LEU A 130 26.56 -3.22 -10.48
C LEU A 130 26.47 -1.68 -10.37
N GLN A 131 27.37 -0.94 -11.01
CA GLN A 131 27.30 0.53 -11.04
C GLN A 131 26.07 1.04 -11.80
N PHE A 132 25.69 0.40 -12.91
CA PHE A 132 24.43 0.72 -13.60
C PHE A 132 23.19 0.31 -12.79
N LEU A 133 23.26 -0.80 -12.07
CA LEU A 133 22.20 -1.19 -11.15
C LEU A 133 22.01 -0.14 -10.04
N GLU A 134 23.09 0.40 -9.47
CA GLU A 134 23.03 1.50 -8.51
C GLU A 134 22.33 2.73 -9.10
N LEU A 135 22.62 3.08 -10.36
CA LEU A 135 21.91 4.15 -11.07
C LEU A 135 20.40 3.84 -11.21
N GLN A 136 20.02 2.61 -11.57
CA GLN A 136 18.60 2.23 -11.65
C GLN A 136 17.90 2.32 -10.31
N LEU A 137 18.56 1.90 -9.22
CA LEU A 137 18.03 2.01 -7.86
C LEU A 137 17.86 3.48 -7.43
N GLU A 138 18.82 4.35 -7.78
CA GLU A 138 18.71 5.79 -7.57
C GLU A 138 17.51 6.38 -8.32
N LEU A 139 17.35 6.06 -9.61
CA LEU A 139 16.22 6.53 -10.43
C LEU A 139 14.87 6.04 -9.88
N LEU A 140 14.81 4.81 -9.37
CA LEU A 140 13.61 4.27 -8.72
C LEU A 140 13.25 5.03 -7.44
N ASP A 141 14.24 5.42 -6.63
CA ASP A 141 13.98 6.20 -5.42
C ASP A 141 13.59 7.65 -5.75
N ASP A 142 14.26 8.28 -6.72
CA ASP A 142 13.89 9.61 -7.21
C ASP A 142 12.45 9.64 -7.72
N PHE A 143 12.07 8.63 -8.51
CA PHE A 143 10.70 8.50 -9.01
C PHE A 143 9.69 8.35 -7.87
N ARG A 144 10.01 7.56 -6.84
CA ARG A 144 9.19 7.40 -5.63
C ARG A 144 8.98 8.72 -4.92
N VAL A 145 10.05 9.50 -4.72
CA VAL A 145 9.99 10.82 -4.08
C VAL A 145 9.14 11.79 -4.89
N ARG A 146 9.29 11.81 -6.22
CA ARG A 146 8.50 12.64 -7.13
C ARG A 146 7.02 12.29 -7.11
N LEU A 147 6.66 10.99 -7.08
CA LEU A 147 5.28 10.55 -6.90
C LEU A 147 4.67 11.06 -5.58
N LEU A 148 5.44 11.01 -4.50
CA LEU A 148 4.99 11.50 -3.19
C LEU A 148 4.81 13.02 -3.19
N GLN A 149 5.70 13.76 -3.86
CA GLN A 149 5.56 15.21 -4.04
C GLN A 149 4.31 15.56 -4.84
N LEU A 150 4.00 14.82 -5.91
CA LEU A 150 2.75 14.98 -6.67
C LEU A 150 1.51 14.78 -5.78
N GLY A 151 1.54 13.77 -4.89
CA GLY A 151 0.44 13.52 -3.96
C GLY A 151 0.23 14.64 -2.94
N ASN A 152 1.30 15.34 -2.54
CA ASN A 152 1.27 16.40 -1.54
C ASN A 152 1.06 17.81 -2.11
N ALA A 153 1.28 18.01 -3.41
CA ALA A 153 1.24 19.33 -4.05
C ALA A 153 -0.18 19.92 -4.12
N GLU A 154 -1.23 19.10 -3.98
CA GLU A 154 -2.60 19.53 -4.21
C GLU A 154 -3.43 19.66 -2.94
N ASN A 155 -4.07 20.83 -2.82
CA ASN A 155 -5.02 21.15 -1.78
C ASN A 155 -6.38 21.46 -2.44
N GLY A 156 -7.32 20.50 -2.43
CA GLY A 156 -8.63 20.72 -3.03
C GLY A 156 -9.55 19.49 -3.12
N GLU A 157 -10.61 19.61 -3.89
CA GLU A 157 -11.52 18.51 -4.24
C GLU A 157 -10.86 17.65 -5.33
N GLY A 158 -10.62 16.35 -5.04
CA GLY A 158 -9.95 15.42 -5.97
C GLY A 158 -8.65 14.80 -5.45
N ILE A 159 -8.18 15.20 -4.26
CA ILE A 159 -7.00 14.61 -3.60
C ILE A 159 -7.16 13.08 -3.48
N ASP A 160 -8.33 12.62 -3.02
CA ASP A 160 -8.58 11.20 -2.79
C ASP A 160 -8.43 10.36 -4.09
N SER A 161 -8.80 10.90 -5.26
CA SER A 161 -8.63 10.21 -6.55
C SER A 161 -7.18 10.16 -7.01
N LYS A 162 -6.41 11.24 -6.81
CA LYS A 162 -4.99 11.29 -7.16
C LYS A 162 -4.16 10.38 -6.27
N ILE A 163 -4.38 10.44 -4.95
CA ILE A 163 -3.73 9.51 -4.00
C ILE A 163 -4.05 8.05 -4.37
N ALA A 164 -5.28 7.74 -4.78
CA ALA A 164 -5.64 6.40 -5.23
C ALA A 164 -4.86 5.95 -6.48
N ILE A 165 -4.70 6.83 -7.48
CA ILE A 165 -3.96 6.49 -8.71
C ILE A 165 -2.45 6.40 -8.44
N ILE A 166 -1.90 7.23 -7.56
CA ILE A 166 -0.51 7.11 -7.11
C ILE A 166 -0.30 5.79 -6.35
N ALA A 167 -1.24 5.38 -5.50
CA ALA A 167 -1.18 4.10 -4.80
C ALA A 167 -1.21 2.90 -5.79
N ASN A 168 -2.04 2.95 -6.82
CA ASN A 168 -2.04 1.94 -7.89
C ASN A 168 -0.71 1.91 -8.64
N THR A 169 -0.16 3.08 -8.99
CA THR A 169 1.13 3.20 -9.69
C THR A 169 2.27 2.62 -8.85
N THR A 170 2.25 2.89 -7.55
CA THR A 170 3.19 2.34 -6.58
C THR A 170 3.11 0.82 -6.52
N HIS A 171 1.89 0.27 -6.52
CA HIS A 171 1.66 -1.17 -6.52
C HIS A 171 2.06 -1.82 -7.85
N TYR A 172 1.85 -1.13 -8.98
CA TYR A 172 2.30 -1.59 -10.29
C TYR A 172 3.82 -1.72 -10.33
N ILE A 173 4.56 -0.69 -9.92
CA ILE A 173 6.03 -0.72 -9.89
C ILE A 173 6.52 -1.80 -8.93
N GLU A 174 5.90 -1.95 -7.75
CA GLU A 174 6.22 -3.05 -6.83
C GLU A 174 6.12 -4.42 -7.52
N ASN A 175 5.04 -4.68 -8.26
CA ASN A 175 4.86 -5.95 -8.96
C ASN A 175 5.92 -6.15 -10.06
N VAL A 176 6.20 -5.10 -10.86
CA VAL A 176 7.24 -5.13 -11.89
C VAL A 176 8.61 -5.45 -11.29
N LEU A 177 8.97 -4.83 -10.16
CA LEU A 177 10.24 -5.08 -9.48
C LEU A 177 10.33 -6.49 -8.87
N VAL A 178 9.21 -7.03 -8.37
CA VAL A 178 9.14 -8.43 -7.91
C VAL A 178 9.38 -9.39 -9.08
N ASP A 179 8.81 -9.11 -10.25
CA ASP A 179 9.03 -9.92 -11.45
C ASP A 179 10.47 -9.80 -11.96
N TRP A 180 11.03 -8.58 -11.96
CA TRP A 180 12.43 -8.34 -12.32
C TRP A 180 13.39 -9.06 -11.39
N GLY A 181 13.10 -9.09 -10.08
CA GLY A 181 13.89 -9.83 -9.10
C GLY A 181 14.03 -11.33 -9.42
N GLN A 182 13.11 -11.92 -10.21
CA GLN A 182 13.15 -13.32 -10.62
C GLN A 182 13.87 -13.54 -11.96
N MET A 183 14.21 -12.48 -12.70
CA MET A 183 14.90 -12.60 -13.97
C MET A 183 16.38 -12.96 -13.77
N LEU A 184 16.92 -13.81 -14.65
CA LEU A 184 18.28 -14.34 -14.57
C LEU A 184 19.34 -13.24 -14.44
N HIS A 185 19.18 -12.13 -15.17
CA HIS A 185 20.11 -11.00 -15.09
C HIS A 185 20.20 -10.42 -13.67
N PHE A 186 19.06 -10.10 -13.05
CA PHE A 186 19.04 -9.52 -11.70
C PHE A 186 19.45 -10.51 -10.61
N LEU A 187 19.15 -11.81 -10.78
CA LEU A 187 19.68 -12.88 -9.92
C LEU A 187 21.22 -12.97 -9.99
N ASN A 188 21.79 -12.83 -11.19
CA ASN A 188 23.25 -12.77 -11.36
C ASN A 188 23.83 -11.53 -10.68
N LEU A 189 23.19 -10.36 -10.81
CA LEU A 189 23.64 -9.15 -10.12
C LEU A 189 23.58 -9.30 -8.60
N TYR A 190 22.54 -9.93 -8.06
CA TYR A 190 22.45 -10.24 -6.64
C TYR A 190 23.64 -11.11 -6.19
N TYR A 191 23.93 -12.16 -6.95
CA TYR A 191 25.08 -13.02 -6.70
C TYR A 191 26.41 -12.24 -6.74
N TYR A 192 26.63 -11.40 -7.76
CA TYR A 192 27.85 -10.59 -7.87
C TYR A 192 27.98 -9.57 -6.73
N LYS A 193 26.89 -8.92 -6.32
CA LYS A 193 26.86 -8.00 -5.18
C LYS A 193 27.30 -8.74 -3.92
N ASN A 194 26.70 -9.89 -3.63
CA ASN A 194 27.01 -10.70 -2.45
C ASN A 194 28.45 -11.21 -2.44
N GLN A 195 28.98 -11.67 -3.58
CA GLN A 195 30.39 -12.04 -3.67
C GLN A 195 31.34 -10.87 -3.37
N SER A 196 31.01 -9.68 -3.86
CA SER A 196 31.81 -8.48 -3.60
C SER A 196 31.79 -8.11 -2.12
N GLU A 197 30.63 -8.20 -1.46
CA GLU A 197 30.48 -7.92 -0.04
C GLU A 197 31.19 -8.97 0.83
N ILE A 198 31.10 -10.26 0.49
CA ILE A 198 31.86 -11.32 1.17
C ILE A 198 33.36 -11.08 1.02
N THR A 199 33.83 -10.65 -0.15
CA THR A 199 35.25 -10.37 -0.39
C THR A 199 35.73 -9.14 0.40
N LYS A 200 34.94 -8.06 0.41
CA LYS A 200 35.21 -6.88 1.25
C LYS A 200 35.22 -7.24 2.73
N THR A 201 34.24 -8.01 3.18
CA THR A 201 34.09 -8.47 4.56
C THR A 201 35.20 -9.43 4.96
N ARG A 202 35.65 -10.32 4.07
CA ARG A 202 36.82 -11.19 4.29
C ARG A 202 38.14 -10.43 4.30
N ASN A 203 38.25 -9.35 3.52
CA ASN A 203 39.41 -8.45 3.57
C ASN A 203 39.43 -7.61 4.85
N LEU A 204 38.27 -7.34 5.46
CA LEU A 204 38.13 -6.66 6.75
C LEU A 204 38.27 -7.63 7.94
N LEU A 205 37.80 -8.87 7.82
CA LEU A 205 37.79 -9.93 8.85
C LEU A 205 39.02 -10.86 8.75
N SER A 206 40.21 -10.24 8.69
CA SER A 206 41.38 -10.84 9.34
C SER A 206 41.33 -10.71 10.88
N SER A 207 40.15 -10.36 11.42
CA SER A 207 39.79 -10.49 12.83
C SER A 207 38.36 -11.00 12.95
N GLU A 208 38.27 -12.24 13.42
CA GLU A 208 37.13 -12.90 14.06
C GLU A 208 35.87 -13.24 13.25
N LEU A 209 35.56 -14.52 13.36
CA LEU A 209 34.46 -15.27 12.77
C LEU A 209 33.14 -14.79 13.40
N ASP A 210 32.16 -14.40 12.60
CA ASP A 210 30.78 -14.58 13.05
C ASP A 210 29.86 -15.08 11.94
N ASN A 211 29.27 -16.23 12.24
CA ASN A 211 28.26 -16.92 11.45
C ASN A 211 26.92 -16.24 11.76
N SER A 212 26.53 -15.28 10.93
CA SER A 212 25.14 -14.83 10.85
C SER A 212 24.64 -15.03 9.43
N LEU A 213 24.49 -16.30 9.05
CA LEU A 213 23.63 -16.72 7.96
C LEU A 213 22.32 -17.16 8.58
N THR A 214 21.32 -16.29 8.56
CA THR A 214 19.93 -16.59 8.19
C THR A 214 19.08 -15.36 8.46
N ASP A 215 18.86 -14.55 7.43
CA ASP A 215 17.53 -13.97 7.27
C ASP A 215 17.03 -14.39 5.89
N VAL A 216 15.93 -15.13 5.88
CA VAL A 216 15.31 -15.67 4.66
C VAL A 216 14.43 -14.57 4.08
N ASP A 217 15.05 -13.42 3.80
CA ASP A 217 14.38 -12.24 3.29
C ASP A 217 14.72 -12.09 1.81
N THR A 218 13.88 -12.70 0.96
CA THR A 218 13.79 -12.47 -0.50
C THR A 218 15.10 -12.14 -1.22
N ASP A 219 15.78 -13.15 -1.76
CA ASP A 219 17.03 -13.05 -2.54
C ASP A 219 16.89 -12.19 -3.81
N THR A 220 16.91 -10.86 -3.68
CA THR A 220 16.84 -9.93 -4.82
C THR A 220 17.68 -8.67 -4.58
N VAL A 221 18.12 -8.02 -5.65
CA VAL A 221 18.78 -6.71 -5.57
C VAL A 221 17.85 -5.56 -5.18
N PHE A 222 16.53 -5.79 -5.18
CA PHE A 222 15.51 -4.77 -5.02
C PHE A 222 14.90 -4.71 -3.60
N VAL A 223 15.41 -5.47 -2.63
CA VAL A 223 14.78 -5.59 -1.28
C VAL A 223 14.54 -4.24 -0.62
N GLU A 224 15.57 -3.38 -0.58
CA GLU A 224 15.48 -2.05 0.05
C GLU A 224 14.46 -1.17 -0.67
N ILE A 225 14.55 -1.05 -2.00
CA ILE A 225 13.62 -0.20 -2.77
C ILE A 225 12.18 -0.73 -2.71
N LEU A 226 11.98 -2.05 -2.75
CA LEU A 226 10.67 -2.68 -2.56
C LEU A 226 10.08 -2.34 -1.18
N SER A 227 10.90 -2.31 -0.13
CA SER A 227 10.45 -1.91 1.21
C SER A 227 9.94 -0.47 1.24
N LEU A 228 10.63 0.45 0.55
CA LEU A 228 10.25 1.85 0.45
C LEU A 228 8.94 2.05 -0.32
N TYR A 229 8.78 1.36 -1.46
CA TYR A 229 7.52 1.39 -2.23
C TYR A 229 6.35 0.77 -1.44
N ARG A 230 6.58 -0.34 -0.73
CA ARG A 230 5.57 -0.97 0.15
C ARG A 230 5.13 -0.05 1.27
N HIS A 231 6.09 0.64 1.90
CA HIS A 231 5.80 1.60 2.96
C HIS A 231 5.01 2.79 2.42
N MET A 232 5.45 3.39 1.31
CA MET A 232 4.73 4.49 0.67
C MET A 232 3.31 4.10 0.28
N LYS A 233 3.12 2.92 -0.34
CA LYS A 233 1.80 2.37 -0.66
C LYS A 233 0.93 2.30 0.58
N LYS A 234 1.46 1.74 1.68
CA LYS A 234 0.72 1.62 2.95
C LYS A 234 0.26 3.00 3.41
N ASP A 235 1.17 3.97 3.48
CA ASP A 235 0.85 5.32 3.97
C ASP A 235 -0.20 6.02 3.11
N LEU A 236 -0.12 5.89 1.78
CA LEU A 236 -1.14 6.42 0.86
C LEU A 236 -2.53 5.80 1.12
N LEU A 237 -2.61 4.48 1.34
CA LEU A 237 -3.88 3.83 1.66
C LEU A 237 -4.42 4.27 3.01
N TYR A 238 -3.58 4.39 4.04
CA TYR A 238 -4.01 4.90 5.35
C TYR A 238 -4.48 6.35 5.26
N ALA A 239 -3.83 7.20 4.45
CA ALA A 239 -4.26 8.58 4.25
C ALA A 239 -5.68 8.66 3.66
N LEU A 240 -6.04 7.79 2.70
CA LEU A 240 -7.40 7.69 2.15
C LEU A 240 -8.43 7.27 3.20
N VAL A 241 -8.08 6.28 4.02
CA VAL A 241 -8.93 5.76 5.10
C VAL A 241 -9.14 6.86 6.14
N ASP A 242 -8.07 7.48 6.62
CA ASP A 242 -8.11 8.48 7.68
C ASP A 242 -8.86 9.75 7.23
N SER A 243 -8.66 10.21 5.99
CA SER A 243 -9.45 11.29 5.37
C SER A 243 -10.95 10.98 5.39
N THR A 244 -11.32 9.74 5.01
CA THR A 244 -12.72 9.30 4.96
C THR A 244 -13.32 9.18 6.36
N VAL A 245 -12.61 8.54 7.28
CA VAL A 245 -13.03 8.34 8.66
C VAL A 245 -13.16 9.69 9.36
N LEU A 246 -12.21 10.61 9.20
CA LEU A 246 -12.28 11.94 9.79
C LEU A 246 -13.53 12.71 9.34
N LYS A 247 -13.86 12.69 8.04
CA LYS A 247 -15.09 13.28 7.50
C LYS A 247 -16.33 12.59 8.07
N ALA A 248 -16.33 11.26 8.17
CA ALA A 248 -17.44 10.51 8.78
C ALA A 248 -17.63 10.83 10.28
N ARG A 249 -16.54 11.02 11.03
CA ARG A 249 -16.57 11.47 12.43
C ARG A 249 -17.20 12.85 12.58
N TYR A 250 -16.96 13.74 11.61
CA TYR A 250 -17.59 15.05 11.58
C TYR A 250 -19.09 14.96 11.28
N CYS A 251 -19.48 14.21 10.23
CA CYS A 251 -20.88 14.05 9.84
C CYS A 251 -21.74 13.34 10.89
N SER A 252 -21.16 12.44 11.69
CA SER A 252 -21.88 11.71 12.74
C SER A 252 -22.13 12.50 14.03
N LYS A 253 -21.69 13.76 14.15
CA LYS A 253 -21.85 14.55 15.39
C LYS A 253 -23.29 14.57 15.92
N ASN A 254 -24.27 14.74 15.03
CA ASN A 254 -25.69 14.80 15.40
C ASN A 254 -26.22 13.40 15.72
N TYR A 255 -25.87 12.40 14.92
CA TYR A 255 -26.25 11.00 15.15
C TYR A 255 -25.82 10.48 16.53
N ARG A 256 -24.60 10.85 16.97
CA ARG A 256 -24.09 10.46 18.29
C ARG A 256 -24.82 11.12 19.47
N ARG A 257 -25.53 12.22 19.24
CA ARG A 257 -26.24 13.01 20.27
C ARG A 257 -27.75 12.78 20.25
N GLU A 258 -28.20 11.79 19.48
CA GLU A 258 -29.60 11.41 19.47
C GLU A 258 -30.10 10.97 20.84
N SER A 259 -31.38 11.21 21.10
CA SER A 259 -32.01 10.85 22.38
C SER A 259 -32.38 9.38 22.44
N TRP A 260 -31.39 8.48 22.34
CA TRP A 260 -31.55 7.02 22.31
C TRP A 260 -32.37 6.44 23.48
N SER A 261 -32.33 7.09 24.65
CA SER A 261 -33.12 6.71 25.83
C SER A 261 -34.59 7.13 25.79
N ARG A 262 -34.99 7.99 24.84
CA ARG A 262 -36.34 8.54 24.69
C ARG A 262 -37.04 8.08 23.41
N MET A 263 -36.42 7.16 22.65
CA MET A 263 -37.00 6.65 21.41
C MET A 263 -38.22 5.76 21.69
N THR A 264 -39.25 5.90 20.87
CA THR A 264 -40.48 5.10 20.98
C THR A 264 -40.27 3.71 20.40
N ILE A 265 -40.82 2.70 21.06
CA ILE A 265 -40.82 1.33 20.53
C ILE A 265 -41.81 1.26 19.36
N MET A 266 -41.30 1.03 18.15
CA MET A 266 -42.16 0.72 17.00
C MET A 266 -42.52 -0.77 17.04
N LYS A 267 -43.82 -1.08 16.91
CA LYS A 267 -44.36 -2.45 17.01
C LYS A 267 -43.99 -3.32 15.79
N ASP A 268 -43.84 -2.71 14.62
CA ASP A 268 -43.50 -3.40 13.36
C ASP A 268 -42.11 -3.01 12.84
N MET A 269 -41.34 -4.01 12.39
CA MET A 269 -40.01 -3.82 11.79
C MET A 269 -40.05 -2.92 10.54
N ARG A 270 -41.19 -2.85 9.84
CA ARG A 270 -41.39 -2.01 8.63
C ARG A 270 -41.66 -0.55 8.95
N SER A 271 -41.98 -0.23 10.20
CA SER A 271 -42.21 1.14 10.67
C SER A 271 -40.89 1.85 11.05
N TYR A 272 -39.78 1.12 11.11
CA TYR A 272 -38.46 1.70 11.28
C TYR A 272 -38.00 2.32 9.96
N SER A 273 -37.56 3.57 10.03
CA SER A 273 -36.83 4.26 8.97
C SER A 273 -35.42 4.58 9.46
N LEU A 274 -34.51 4.86 8.53
CA LEU A 274 -33.15 5.30 8.88
C LEU A 274 -33.24 6.59 9.69
N THR A 275 -32.52 6.65 10.82
CA THR A 275 -32.44 7.86 11.63
C THR A 275 -31.91 9.03 10.78
N PRO A 276 -32.66 10.14 10.62
CA PRO A 276 -32.28 11.22 9.69
C PRO A 276 -30.91 11.84 9.96
N SER A 277 -30.48 11.87 11.22
CA SER A 277 -29.15 12.38 11.61
C SER A 277 -28.00 11.45 11.23
N ALA A 278 -28.27 10.18 10.89
CA ALA A 278 -27.29 9.21 10.38
C ALA A 278 -27.02 9.38 8.87
N CYS A 279 -28.01 9.88 8.11
CA CYS A 279 -27.95 9.98 6.66
C CYS A 279 -26.67 10.65 6.13
N PRO A 280 -26.22 11.81 6.68
CA PRO A 280 -25.02 12.48 6.16
C PRO A 280 -23.74 11.63 6.27
N MET A 281 -23.63 10.79 7.30
CA MET A 281 -22.48 9.90 7.43
C MET A 281 -22.57 8.72 6.45
N PHE A 282 -23.75 8.11 6.31
CA PHE A 282 -23.93 6.93 5.46
C PHE A 282 -23.82 7.29 3.97
N GLU A 283 -24.36 8.44 3.57
CA GLU A 283 -24.23 8.97 2.20
C GLU A 283 -22.76 9.26 1.86
N LEU A 284 -22.01 9.89 2.80
CA LEU A 284 -20.58 10.12 2.65
C LEU A 284 -19.81 8.80 2.47
N LEU A 285 -20.06 7.81 3.33
CA LEU A 285 -19.40 6.51 3.26
C LEU A 285 -19.71 5.81 1.93
N GLY A 286 -20.97 5.78 1.50
CA GLY A 286 -21.37 5.20 0.21
C GLY A 286 -20.68 5.90 -0.97
N THR A 287 -20.68 7.23 -0.98
CA THR A 287 -20.03 8.04 -2.03
C THR A 287 -18.53 7.77 -2.08
N LYS A 288 -17.85 7.74 -0.93
CA LYS A 288 -16.40 7.50 -0.85
C LYS A 288 -16.02 6.09 -1.25
N LEU A 289 -16.77 5.08 -0.79
CA LEU A 289 -16.55 3.69 -1.20
C LEU A 289 -16.76 3.50 -2.71
N HIS A 290 -17.76 4.15 -3.30
CA HIS A 290 -17.96 4.14 -4.74
C HIS A 290 -16.79 4.81 -5.48
N GLN A 291 -16.33 5.98 -5.01
CA GLN A 291 -15.15 6.64 -5.56
C GLN A 291 -13.91 5.75 -5.48
N PHE A 292 -13.65 5.13 -4.33
CA PHE A 292 -12.52 4.22 -4.16
C PHE A 292 -12.60 3.00 -5.08
N LYS A 293 -13.79 2.40 -5.26
CA LYS A 293 -13.97 1.32 -6.24
C LYS A 293 -13.70 1.78 -7.67
N LYS A 294 -14.06 3.03 -7.99
CA LYS A 294 -13.80 3.65 -9.30
C LYS A 294 -12.29 3.75 -9.54
N TYR A 295 -11.55 4.35 -8.61
CA TYR A 295 -10.15 4.74 -8.83
C TYR A 295 -9.10 3.70 -8.42
N LEU A 296 -9.36 2.84 -7.42
CA LEU A 296 -8.41 1.81 -7.01
C LEU A 296 -8.54 0.53 -7.84
N THR A 297 -7.44 -0.21 -7.94
CA THR A 297 -7.46 -1.62 -8.35
C THR A 297 -8.19 -2.47 -7.32
N VAL A 298 -8.72 -3.64 -7.70
CA VAL A 298 -9.54 -4.45 -6.79
C VAL A 298 -8.76 -4.88 -5.54
N LYS A 299 -7.49 -5.24 -5.69
CA LYS A 299 -6.61 -5.61 -4.57
C LYS A 299 -6.49 -4.49 -3.53
N LEU A 300 -6.22 -3.26 -3.96
CA LEU A 300 -6.06 -2.12 -3.05
C LEU A 300 -7.41 -1.66 -2.48
N PHE A 301 -8.48 -1.67 -3.29
CA PHE A 301 -9.82 -1.37 -2.85
C PHE A 301 -10.25 -2.29 -1.68
N ILE A 302 -9.96 -3.60 -1.78
CA ILE A 302 -10.26 -4.55 -0.72
C ILE A 302 -9.60 -4.18 0.60
N VAL A 303 -8.35 -3.73 0.57
CA VAL A 303 -7.64 -3.28 1.77
C VAL A 303 -8.31 -2.04 2.34
N VAL A 304 -8.61 -1.04 1.50
CA VAL A 304 -9.17 0.24 1.94
C VAL A 304 -10.55 0.08 2.55
N TRP A 305 -11.50 -0.58 1.89
CA TRP A 305 -12.86 -0.67 2.44
C TRP A 305 -12.91 -1.47 3.75
N ARG A 306 -12.06 -2.50 3.89
CA ARG A 306 -11.95 -3.28 5.15
C ARG A 306 -11.44 -2.42 6.30
N LEU A 307 -10.42 -1.61 6.05
CA LEU A 307 -9.89 -0.67 7.04
C LEU A 307 -10.92 0.40 7.41
N VAL A 308 -11.65 0.94 6.43
CA VAL A 308 -12.76 1.87 6.70
C VAL A 308 -13.83 1.22 7.58
N ALA A 309 -14.26 -0.01 7.26
CA ALA A 309 -15.25 -0.74 8.04
C ALA A 309 -14.80 -0.92 9.50
N GLN A 310 -13.58 -1.41 9.71
CA GLN A 310 -13.01 -1.63 11.04
C GLN A 310 -12.86 -0.32 11.84
N GLN A 311 -12.38 0.75 11.22
CA GLN A 311 -12.24 2.04 11.91
C GLN A 311 -13.61 2.65 12.28
N ILE A 312 -14.62 2.51 11.42
CA ILE A 312 -15.99 2.99 11.70
C ILE A 312 -16.66 2.14 12.79
N ASP A 313 -16.44 0.82 12.78
CA ASP A 313 -16.92 -0.12 13.79
C ASP A 313 -16.46 0.30 15.20
N VAL A 314 -15.15 0.39 15.39
CA VAL A 314 -14.54 0.80 16.67
C VAL A 314 -14.99 2.22 17.06
N PHE A 315 -15.02 3.15 16.10
CA PHE A 315 -15.41 4.52 16.36
C PHE A 315 -16.85 4.68 16.85
N LEU A 316 -17.82 4.04 16.19
CA LEU A 316 -19.22 4.10 16.59
C LEU A 316 -19.44 3.33 17.90
N TYR A 317 -18.74 2.21 18.10
CA TYR A 317 -18.77 1.50 19.38
C TYR A 317 -18.34 2.43 20.55
N GLU A 318 -17.18 3.08 20.44
CA GLU A 318 -16.68 3.95 21.51
C GLU A 318 -17.49 5.23 21.69
N LYS A 319 -17.81 5.93 20.60
CA LYS A 319 -18.36 7.30 20.66
C LYS A 319 -19.88 7.37 20.58
N LEU A 320 -20.55 6.29 20.19
CA LEU A 320 -22.01 6.23 20.15
C LEU A 320 -22.53 5.23 21.20
N VAL A 321 -22.09 3.97 21.15
CA VAL A 321 -22.64 2.92 22.04
C VAL A 321 -22.25 3.19 23.49
N LEU A 322 -20.95 3.34 23.79
CA LEU A 322 -20.50 3.53 25.18
C LEU A 322 -20.79 4.92 25.74
N ALA A 323 -21.07 5.91 24.88
CA ALA A 323 -21.32 7.28 25.28
C ALA A 323 -22.79 7.55 25.65
N ASN A 324 -23.73 6.75 25.13
CA ASN A 324 -25.17 6.95 25.27
C ASN A 324 -25.83 5.82 26.06
N THR A 325 -27.02 6.12 26.59
CA THR A 325 -27.91 5.13 27.22
C THR A 325 -29.07 4.78 26.29
N PHE A 326 -29.47 3.51 26.25
CA PHE A 326 -30.49 3.00 25.33
C PHE A 326 -31.70 2.48 26.09
N ASN A 327 -32.89 2.88 25.66
CA ASN A 327 -34.12 2.16 26.00
C ASN A 327 -34.38 1.05 24.95
N GLU A 328 -35.42 0.23 25.15
CA GLU A 328 -35.74 -0.86 24.22
C GLU A 328 -36.00 -0.37 22.79
N GLY A 329 -36.63 0.80 22.63
CA GLY A 329 -36.90 1.41 21.32
C GLY A 329 -35.62 1.87 20.61
N GLY A 330 -34.73 2.53 21.34
CA GLY A 330 -33.44 3.01 20.84
C GLY A 330 -32.49 1.86 20.52
N ALA A 331 -32.49 0.79 21.32
CA ALA A 331 -31.71 -0.42 21.01
C ALA A 331 -32.19 -1.09 19.70
N LYS A 332 -33.50 -1.13 19.45
CA LYS A 332 -34.08 -1.65 18.20
C LYS A 332 -33.82 -0.73 17.01
N GLN A 333 -33.92 0.59 17.19
CA GLN A 333 -33.60 1.59 16.15
C GLN A 333 -32.11 1.52 15.78
N PHE A 334 -31.22 1.44 16.76
CA PHE A 334 -29.79 1.30 16.53
C PHE A 334 -29.48 0.02 15.74
N LYS A 335 -30.08 -1.11 16.13
CA LYS A 335 -29.97 -2.36 15.39
C LYS A 335 -30.47 -2.21 13.95
N PHE A 336 -31.55 -1.47 13.71
CA PHE A 336 -32.04 -1.19 12.36
C PHE A 336 -31.05 -0.35 11.54
N ASP A 337 -30.56 0.77 12.10
CA ASP A 337 -29.60 1.64 11.43
C ASP A 337 -28.31 0.88 11.08
N THR A 338 -27.77 0.09 12.00
CA THR A 338 -26.53 -0.67 11.77
C THR A 338 -26.75 -1.84 10.81
N MET A 339 -27.71 -2.73 11.09
CA MET A 339 -27.86 -3.98 10.35
C MET A 339 -28.52 -3.81 8.98
N ARG A 340 -29.43 -2.82 8.82
CA ARG A 340 -30.19 -2.62 7.58
C ARG A 340 -29.69 -1.49 6.71
N ASN A 341 -28.79 -0.63 7.21
CA ASN A 341 -28.29 0.51 6.43
C ASN A 341 -26.76 0.56 6.40
N LEU A 342 -26.07 0.50 7.54
CA LEU A 342 -24.60 0.55 7.56
C LEU A 342 -23.96 -0.70 6.95
N LEU A 343 -24.32 -1.91 7.40
CA LEU A 343 -23.73 -3.16 6.88
C LEU A 343 -23.98 -3.36 5.37
N PRO A 344 -25.17 -3.05 4.81
CA PRO A 344 -25.40 -3.13 3.37
C PRO A 344 -24.51 -2.24 2.50
N LEU A 345 -23.92 -1.16 3.04
CA LEU A 345 -22.91 -0.38 2.30
C LEU A 345 -21.68 -1.23 1.97
N PHE A 346 -21.32 -2.17 2.85
CA PHE A 346 -20.19 -3.09 2.65
C PHE A 346 -20.61 -4.41 2.00
N ALA A 347 -21.88 -4.82 2.13
CA ALA A 347 -22.41 -6.06 1.53
C ALA A 347 -22.30 -6.09 0.00
N GLN A 348 -22.14 -4.94 -0.65
CA GLN A 348 -21.86 -4.85 -2.09
C GLN A 348 -20.46 -5.37 -2.47
N TYR A 349 -19.58 -5.55 -1.49
CA TYR A 349 -18.17 -5.90 -1.69
C TYR A 349 -17.75 -7.17 -0.95
N THR A 350 -18.62 -7.75 -0.12
CA THR A 350 -18.36 -9.00 0.60
C THR A 350 -19.65 -9.72 0.96
N ASP A 351 -19.60 -11.06 0.96
CA ASP A 351 -20.70 -11.92 1.40
C ASP A 351 -20.88 -11.93 2.93
N LYS A 352 -19.90 -11.44 3.70
CA LYS A 352 -19.89 -11.48 5.17
C LYS A 352 -19.50 -10.12 5.78
N PRO A 353 -20.32 -9.06 5.62
CA PRO A 353 -20.02 -7.73 6.16
C PRO A 353 -19.92 -7.72 7.70
N ASP A 354 -20.67 -8.61 8.36
CA ASP A 354 -20.68 -8.75 9.83
C ASP A 354 -19.30 -9.04 10.44
N SER A 355 -18.41 -9.68 9.68
CA SER A 355 -17.06 -10.02 10.14
C SER A 355 -16.12 -8.82 10.25
N TYR A 356 -16.45 -7.69 9.64
CA TYR A 356 -15.64 -6.47 9.68
C TYR A 356 -16.20 -5.40 10.62
N CYS A 357 -17.44 -5.59 11.10
CA CYS A 357 -18.12 -4.70 12.04
C CYS A 357 -18.54 -5.47 13.30
N THR A 358 -17.59 -6.17 13.92
CA THR A 358 -17.87 -7.11 15.01
C THR A 358 -18.28 -6.40 16.29
N HIS A 359 -17.68 -5.26 16.65
CA HIS A 359 -18.00 -4.54 17.89
C HIS A 359 -19.43 -4.00 17.86
N LEU A 360 -19.86 -3.43 16.73
CA LEU A 360 -21.23 -2.93 16.56
C LEU A 360 -22.24 -4.07 16.52
N ASN A 361 -21.92 -5.19 15.87
CA ASN A 361 -22.81 -6.35 15.82
C ASN A 361 -23.02 -6.94 17.22
N GLU A 362 -21.94 -7.18 17.95
CA GLU A 362 -22.00 -7.72 19.30
C GLU A 362 -22.65 -6.74 20.29
N ALA A 363 -22.40 -5.43 20.14
CA ALA A 363 -23.12 -4.41 20.90
C ALA A 363 -24.63 -4.44 20.59
N CYS A 364 -25.03 -4.60 19.33
CA CYS A 364 -26.44 -4.74 18.96
C CYS A 364 -27.08 -5.97 19.61
N ILE A 365 -26.36 -7.09 19.71
CA ILE A 365 -26.83 -8.30 20.40
C ILE A 365 -27.06 -7.97 21.89
N LEU A 366 -26.04 -7.47 22.59
CA LEU A 366 -26.11 -7.16 24.03
C LEU A 366 -27.18 -6.12 24.40
N LEU A 367 -27.41 -5.12 23.54
CA LEU A 367 -28.46 -4.12 23.75
C LEU A 367 -29.87 -4.68 23.54
N ASN A 368 -30.04 -5.74 22.73
CA ASN A 368 -31.35 -6.27 22.34
C ASN A 368 -31.71 -7.63 22.96
N ILE A 369 -30.85 -8.23 23.80
CA ILE A 369 -31.24 -9.43 24.57
C ILE A 369 -32.38 -9.10 25.54
N THR A 370 -33.17 -10.11 25.90
CA THR A 370 -34.29 -9.95 26.84
C THR A 370 -33.81 -9.48 28.21
N GLN A 371 -34.64 -8.72 28.93
CA GLN A 371 -34.28 -8.14 30.23
C GLN A 371 -33.81 -9.21 31.23
N GLY A 372 -34.50 -10.36 31.29
CA GLY A 372 -34.12 -11.47 32.16
C GLY A 372 -32.75 -12.06 31.81
N SER A 373 -32.46 -12.29 30.52
CA SER A 373 -31.16 -12.78 30.07
C SER A 373 -30.04 -11.76 30.32
N ALA A 374 -30.30 -10.47 30.17
CA ALA A 374 -29.33 -9.42 30.44
C ALA A 374 -28.99 -9.27 31.93
N LEU A 375 -29.97 -9.43 32.83
CA LEU A 375 -29.73 -9.41 34.28
C LEU A 375 -28.84 -10.60 34.69
N LEU A 376 -29.18 -11.81 34.24
CA LEU A 376 -28.38 -13.02 34.50
C LEU A 376 -26.96 -12.89 33.96
N LEU A 377 -26.80 -12.34 32.75
CA LEU A 377 -25.50 -12.12 32.14
C LEU A 377 -24.69 -11.08 32.93
N LYS A 378 -25.31 -9.98 33.37
CA LYS A 378 -24.65 -8.94 34.18
C LYS A 378 -24.20 -9.47 35.54
N ASP A 379 -25.04 -10.25 36.21
CA ASP A 379 -24.72 -10.84 37.51
C ASP A 379 -23.58 -11.86 37.37
N MET A 380 -23.60 -12.70 36.32
CA MET A 380 -22.51 -13.63 36.02
C MET A 380 -21.18 -12.91 35.74
N LEU A 381 -21.22 -11.82 34.96
CA LEU A 381 -20.03 -11.08 34.58
C LEU A 381 -19.42 -10.31 35.76
N THR A 382 -20.24 -9.79 36.69
CA THR A 382 -19.80 -9.07 37.90
C THR A 382 -19.36 -9.99 39.04
N ALA A 383 -20.01 -11.15 39.22
CA ALA A 383 -19.73 -12.08 40.32
C ALA A 383 -18.31 -12.71 40.29
N LEU A 384 -17.61 -12.62 39.16
CA LEU A 384 -16.28 -13.20 38.95
C LEU A 384 -15.15 -12.15 38.91
N GLU A 385 -15.44 -10.86 39.15
CA GLU A 385 -14.40 -9.83 39.40
C GLU A 385 -13.80 -10.03 40.81
N GLY A 386 -12.81 -10.91 40.92
CA GLY A 386 -12.02 -11.10 42.16
C GLY A 386 -11.92 -12.53 42.71
N ALA A 387 -12.53 -13.53 42.07
CA ALA A 387 -12.44 -14.92 42.49
C ALA A 387 -11.23 -15.63 41.85
N THR A 388 -10.13 -15.78 42.58
CA THR A 388 -8.99 -16.61 42.16
C THR A 388 -9.32 -18.10 42.35
N GLY A 389 -9.34 -18.89 41.27
CA GLY A 389 -9.41 -20.36 41.33
C GLY A 389 -10.67 -21.03 40.75
N VAL A 390 -11.60 -20.27 40.15
CA VAL A 390 -12.77 -20.82 39.43
C VAL A 390 -12.50 -20.72 37.93
N GLU A 391 -12.83 -21.77 37.15
CA GLU A 391 -12.79 -21.70 35.67
C GLU A 391 -13.59 -20.48 35.19
N ASP A 392 -12.94 -19.60 34.43
CA ASP A 392 -13.57 -18.39 33.92
C ASP A 392 -14.56 -18.72 32.79
N LYS A 393 -15.81 -19.00 33.17
CA LYS A 393 -16.91 -19.32 32.23
C LYS A 393 -17.50 -18.08 31.56
N ARG A 394 -17.04 -16.86 31.88
CA ARG A 394 -17.59 -15.60 31.32
C ARG A 394 -17.45 -15.55 29.81
N GLY A 395 -16.28 -15.94 29.28
CA GLY A 395 -16.04 -15.97 27.85
C GLY A 395 -16.88 -17.01 27.11
N GLN A 396 -17.22 -18.14 27.76
CA GLN A 396 -18.06 -19.17 27.16
C GLN A 396 -19.53 -18.74 27.09
N ALA A 397 -20.04 -18.14 28.16
CA ALA A 397 -21.40 -17.59 28.19
C ALA A 397 -21.62 -16.47 27.15
N LEU A 398 -20.61 -15.63 26.91
CA LEU A 398 -20.66 -14.62 25.84
C LEU A 398 -20.72 -15.27 24.45
N LYS A 399 -19.91 -16.30 24.20
CA LYS A 399 -19.92 -17.04 22.94
C LYS A 399 -21.26 -17.72 22.65
N GLU A 400 -21.94 -18.24 23.67
CA GLU A 400 -23.28 -18.85 23.54
C GLU A 400 -24.34 -17.87 23.06
N ILE A 401 -24.16 -16.57 23.33
CA ILE A 401 -25.05 -15.48 22.92
C ILE A 401 -24.58 -14.87 21.57
N GLY A 402 -23.45 -15.33 21.03
CA GLY A 402 -22.87 -14.83 19.77
C GLY A 402 -21.93 -13.65 19.94
N VAL A 403 -21.42 -13.41 21.16
CA VAL A 403 -20.43 -12.36 21.48
C VAL A 403 -19.05 -13.02 21.61
N CYS A 404 -18.17 -12.77 20.64
CA CYS A 404 -16.88 -13.43 20.53
C CYS A 404 -15.70 -12.46 20.63
N THR A 405 -15.90 -11.19 20.28
CA THR A 405 -14.88 -10.15 20.17
C THR A 405 -14.82 -9.31 21.44
N LEU A 406 -15.97 -8.88 21.97
CA LEU A 406 -16.07 -8.08 23.18
C LEU A 406 -15.72 -8.93 24.40
N GLY A 407 -14.75 -8.45 25.17
CA GLY A 407 -14.38 -9.10 26.43
C GLY A 407 -15.48 -8.99 27.50
N PRO A 408 -15.36 -9.74 28.61
CA PRO A 408 -16.30 -9.65 29.74
C PRO A 408 -16.53 -8.23 30.27
N HIS A 409 -15.45 -7.46 30.43
CA HIS A 409 -15.51 -6.09 30.93
C HIS A 409 -16.14 -5.11 29.94
N GLU A 410 -15.89 -5.28 28.64
CA GLU A 410 -16.50 -4.47 27.57
C GLU A 410 -17.98 -4.76 27.42
N SER A 411 -18.35 -6.04 27.51
CA SER A 411 -19.74 -6.48 27.51
C SER A 411 -20.52 -5.90 28.70
N LEU A 412 -19.90 -5.86 29.89
CA LEU A 412 -20.47 -5.18 31.07
C LEU A 412 -20.73 -3.69 30.81
N LYS A 413 -19.77 -2.98 30.20
CA LYS A 413 -19.94 -1.56 29.85
C LYS A 413 -21.13 -1.36 28.91
N VAL A 414 -21.31 -2.21 27.90
CA VAL A 414 -22.45 -2.13 26.99
C VAL A 414 -23.77 -2.42 27.71
N LEU A 415 -23.83 -3.47 28.53
CA LEU A 415 -25.03 -3.81 29.31
C LEU A 415 -25.42 -2.69 30.28
N SER A 416 -24.42 -2.00 30.87
CA SER A 416 -24.66 -0.86 31.77
C SER A 416 -25.28 0.36 31.08
N GLN A 417 -25.22 0.44 29.73
CA GLN A 417 -25.86 1.51 28.97
C GLN A 417 -27.36 1.30 28.79
N ARG A 418 -27.91 0.11 29.08
CA ARG A 418 -29.34 -0.12 28.96
C ARG A 418 -30.10 0.54 30.10
N THR A 419 -31.18 1.25 29.83
CA THR A 419 -31.96 1.95 30.86
C THR A 419 -32.78 1.03 31.76
N ASP A 420 -33.01 -0.22 31.34
CA ASP A 420 -33.78 -1.23 32.09
C ASP A 420 -32.96 -1.96 33.16
N ILE A 421 -31.62 -1.88 33.09
CA ILE A 421 -30.67 -2.65 33.91
C ILE A 421 -29.51 -1.78 34.44
N GLY A 422 -29.23 -0.65 33.79
CA GLY A 422 -28.25 0.33 34.24
C GLY A 422 -28.73 1.08 35.48
N VAL A 423 -27.83 1.30 36.44
CA VAL A 423 -28.09 2.25 37.53
C VAL A 423 -28.20 3.64 36.89
N PRO A 424 -29.24 4.46 37.17
CA PRO A 424 -29.35 5.79 36.58
C PRO A 424 -28.06 6.57 36.90
N ARG A 425 -27.42 7.12 35.86
CA ARG A 425 -26.37 8.13 36.07
C ARG A 425 -27.03 9.25 36.87
N VAL A 426 -26.69 9.37 38.15
CA VAL A 426 -27.03 10.55 38.93
C VAL A 426 -26.41 11.71 38.16
N SER A 427 -27.26 12.51 37.55
CA SER A 427 -26.89 13.80 37.03
C SER A 427 -26.32 14.57 38.20
N SER A 428 -25.00 14.74 38.25
CA SER A 428 -24.36 15.74 39.08
C SER A 428 -24.84 17.10 38.55
N ILE A 429 -25.96 17.55 39.11
CA ILE A 429 -26.44 18.91 39.11
C ILE A 429 -25.70 19.59 40.26
N ASP A 430 -24.61 20.27 39.91
CA ASP A 430 -24.29 21.68 40.24
C ASP A 430 -22.82 21.96 39.95
#